data_AF-A0A952K1J9-F1
#
_entry.id   AF-A0A952K1J9-F1
#
_cell.length_a   1.000
_cell.length_b   1.000
_cell.length_c   1.000
_cell.angle_alpha   90.00
_cell.angle_beta   90.00
_cell.angle_gamma   90.00
#
_symmetry.space_group_name_H-M   'P 1'
#
loop_
_entity.id
_entity.type
_entity.pdbx_description
1 polymer ?
#
loop_
_entity_poly.entity_id
_entity_poly.type
_entity_poly.pdbx_seq_one_letter_code
_entity_poly.pdbx_strand_id
1 'polypeptide(L)'
;MSQTSKGKARREDRDGHLPQYSVGVAADRIGVPIATLRSWNQRYGIGPSDHSPGRHRLYSENDILVVEQMHQLIEEGASPRSAARAALDSVVPPQADTGSLLAAAFDLDLVRAGRQLDAHLRHYGVVDTWDRLIRPVFSAIEVRQAQGEGCIDVEHALSWAVSRSLQRLPISPPGQSASTILACTEGET
;
A
#
# COMPACT_ATOMS: atom_id res chain seq x y z
N MET A 1 6.67 33.78 -15.77
CA MET A 1 7.37 33.15 -14.64
C MET A 1 6.33 32.59 -13.68
N SER A 2 5.90 31.32 -13.82
CA SER A 2 5.06 30.60 -12.84
C SER A 2 5.02 29.10 -13.15
N GLN A 3 6.18 28.42 -13.06
CA GLN A 3 6.24 26.94 -13.15
C GLN A 3 7.10 26.28 -12.04
N THR A 4 7.74 27.06 -11.17
CA THR A 4 8.70 26.52 -10.18
C THR A 4 8.06 25.95 -8.90
N SER A 5 6.83 26.36 -8.53
CA SER A 5 6.18 25.85 -7.30
C SER A 5 5.54 24.46 -7.44
N LYS A 6 5.08 24.05 -8.63
CA LYS A 6 4.43 22.74 -8.84
C LYS A 6 5.43 21.57 -8.79
N GLY A 7 6.71 21.83 -9.07
CA GLY A 7 7.78 20.84 -9.05
C GLY A 7 8.33 20.50 -7.65
N LYS A 8 8.18 21.42 -6.68
CA LYS A 8 8.67 21.24 -5.30
C LYS A 8 7.68 20.44 -4.44
N ALA A 9 6.39 20.80 -4.47
CA ALA A 9 5.32 20.04 -3.81
C ALA A 9 5.23 18.58 -4.30
N ARG A 10 5.42 18.35 -5.61
CA ARG A 10 5.46 16.99 -6.21
C ARG A 10 6.73 16.19 -5.89
N ARG A 11 7.76 16.82 -5.30
CA ARG A 11 8.96 16.13 -4.79
C ARG A 11 8.81 15.81 -3.31
N GLU A 12 8.32 16.76 -2.52
CA GLU A 12 8.03 16.56 -1.08
C GLU A 12 7.01 15.43 -0.84
N ASP A 13 5.94 15.33 -1.64
CA ASP A 13 4.99 14.20 -1.59
C ASP A 13 5.63 12.83 -1.89
N ARG A 14 6.68 12.80 -2.73
CA ARG A 14 7.38 11.56 -3.09
C ARG A 14 8.37 11.12 -2.02
N ASP A 15 9.04 12.08 -1.38
CA ASP A 15 10.07 11.80 -0.37
C ASP A 15 9.47 11.32 0.96
N GLY A 16 8.21 11.68 1.25
CA GLY A 16 7.50 11.25 2.46
C GLY A 16 7.33 9.73 2.63
N HIS A 17 7.47 8.96 1.54
CA HIS A 17 7.37 7.50 1.53
C HIS A 17 8.71 6.80 1.81
N LEU A 18 9.82 7.53 1.76
CA LEU A 18 11.14 6.94 1.90
C LEU A 18 11.43 6.62 3.37
N PRO A 19 11.85 5.38 3.70
CA PRO A 19 12.16 4.97 5.06
C PRO A 19 13.44 5.65 5.56
N GLN A 20 13.33 6.44 6.63
CA GLN A 20 14.42 7.30 7.13
C GLN A 20 14.66 7.17 8.63
N TYR A 21 13.63 6.89 9.43
CA TYR A 21 13.70 6.98 10.89
C TYR A 21 13.79 5.60 11.55
N SER A 22 14.70 5.43 12.51
CA SER A 22 14.70 4.20 13.32
C SER A 22 13.49 4.17 14.25
N VAL A 23 13.12 2.98 14.75
CA VAL A 23 12.02 2.83 15.72
C VAL A 23 12.22 3.66 17.00
N GLY A 24 13.47 3.89 17.42
CA GLY A 24 13.76 4.74 18.58
C GLY A 24 13.47 6.20 18.29
N VAL A 25 13.95 6.70 17.14
CA VAL A 25 13.69 8.08 16.70
C VAL A 25 12.18 8.32 16.51
N ALA A 26 11.47 7.35 15.93
CA ALA A 26 10.02 7.41 15.78
C ALA A 26 9.31 7.43 17.14
N ALA A 27 9.71 6.59 18.09
CA ALA A 27 9.15 6.56 19.44
C ALA A 27 9.34 7.90 20.18
N ASP A 28 10.55 8.45 20.12
CA ASP A 28 10.90 9.71 20.78
C ASP A 28 10.14 10.89 20.16
N ARG A 29 10.00 10.91 18.83
CA ARG A 29 9.27 11.97 18.10
C ARG A 29 7.78 11.98 18.43
N ILE A 30 7.16 10.81 18.50
CA ILE A 30 5.72 10.65 18.68
C ILE A 30 5.35 10.68 20.19
N GLY A 31 6.32 10.45 21.08
CA GLY A 31 6.10 10.39 22.52
C GLY A 31 5.49 9.07 23.00
N VAL A 32 5.67 7.99 22.23
CA VAL A 32 5.04 6.68 22.47
C VAL A 32 6.12 5.61 22.69
N PRO A 33 5.98 4.71 23.68
CA PRO A 33 6.97 3.65 23.90
C PRO A 33 7.20 2.76 22.68
N ILE A 34 8.45 2.37 22.44
CA ILE A 34 8.84 1.45 21.34
C ILE A 34 8.02 0.14 21.36
N ALA A 35 7.67 -0.38 22.54
CA ALA A 35 6.85 -1.58 22.67
C ALA A 35 5.44 -1.39 22.11
N THR A 36 4.86 -0.19 22.27
CA THR A 36 3.56 0.17 21.72
C THR A 36 3.62 0.25 20.19
N LEU A 37 4.65 0.89 19.62
CA LEU A 37 4.85 0.91 18.16
C LEU A 37 4.96 -0.50 17.56
N ARG A 38 5.73 -1.39 18.20
CA ARG A 38 5.82 -2.80 17.75
C ARG A 38 4.48 -3.51 17.85
N SER A 39 3.74 -3.30 18.94
CA SER A 39 2.42 -3.89 19.14
C SER A 39 1.43 -3.40 18.08
N TRP A 40 1.42 -2.11 17.74
CA TRP A 40 0.56 -1.56 16.71
C TRP A 40 0.94 -2.03 15.30
N ASN A 41 2.23 -2.12 14.98
CA ASN A 41 2.70 -2.71 13.72
C ASN A 41 2.23 -4.18 13.61
N GLN A 42 2.44 -4.97 14.66
CA GLN A 42 2.06 -6.39 14.66
C GLN A 42 0.55 -6.62 14.61
N ARG A 43 -0.24 -5.87 15.39
CA ARG A 43 -1.69 -6.10 15.57
C ARG A 43 -2.54 -5.42 14.52
N TYR A 44 -2.13 -4.24 14.08
CA TYR A 44 -2.94 -3.36 13.23
C TYR A 44 -2.25 -2.99 11.91
N GLY A 45 -0.97 -3.36 11.73
CA GLY A 45 -0.21 -3.01 10.53
C GLY A 45 0.22 -1.55 10.48
N ILE A 46 0.24 -0.85 11.62
CA ILE A 46 0.57 0.57 11.75
C ILE A 46 2.09 0.73 11.91
N GLY A 47 2.73 1.38 10.95
CA GLY A 47 4.18 1.54 10.86
C GLY A 47 4.78 0.75 9.69
N PRO A 48 6.13 0.68 9.61
CA PRO A 48 6.81 0.32 8.39
C PRO A 48 6.49 -1.12 7.97
N SER A 49 6.26 -1.25 6.66
CA SER A 49 5.94 -2.51 5.99
C SER A 49 7.18 -3.30 5.62
N ASP A 50 8.31 -2.62 5.42
CA ASP A 50 9.53 -3.21 4.84
C ASP A 50 10.23 -4.20 5.78
N HIS A 51 10.53 -5.39 5.26
CA HIS A 51 11.41 -6.36 5.90
C HIS A 51 12.60 -6.68 4.98
N SER A 52 13.66 -5.88 5.05
CA SER A 52 14.95 -6.28 4.49
C SER A 52 15.66 -7.22 5.48
N PRO A 53 16.02 -8.46 5.09
CA PRO A 53 16.76 -9.37 5.95
C PRO A 53 18.05 -8.71 6.48
N GLY A 54 18.25 -8.74 7.80
CA GLY A 54 19.45 -8.16 8.45
C GLY A 54 19.46 -6.64 8.60
N ARG A 55 18.41 -5.91 8.18
CA ARG A 55 18.30 -4.45 8.37
C ARG A 55 17.19 -4.09 9.36
N HIS A 56 17.44 -3.04 10.13
CA HIS A 56 16.48 -2.50 11.08
C HIS A 56 15.30 -1.88 10.32
N ARG A 57 14.07 -2.13 10.77
CA ARG A 57 12.87 -1.50 10.19
C ARG A 57 12.94 0.01 10.36
N LEU A 58 12.83 0.73 9.24
CA LEU A 58 12.87 2.19 9.20
C LEU A 58 11.47 2.73 8.86
N TYR A 59 11.04 3.75 9.59
CA TYR A 59 9.79 4.49 9.39
C TYR A 59 10.02 5.56 8.33
N SER A 60 9.08 5.69 7.42
CA SER A 60 8.95 6.86 6.54
C SER A 60 8.24 8.01 7.25
N GLU A 61 8.22 9.20 6.64
CA GLU A 61 7.44 10.33 7.16
C GLU A 61 5.94 10.00 7.16
N ASN A 62 5.45 9.30 6.14
CA ASN A 62 4.06 8.82 6.09
C ASN A 62 3.76 7.82 7.21
N ASP A 63 4.69 6.90 7.52
CA ASP A 63 4.50 5.98 8.65
C ASP A 63 4.35 6.75 9.97
N ILE A 64 5.13 7.83 10.15
CA ILE A 64 5.04 8.70 11.33
C ILE A 64 3.67 9.38 11.38
N LEU A 65 3.19 9.96 10.27
CA LEU A 65 1.88 10.61 10.21
C LEU A 65 0.74 9.65 10.55
N VAL A 66 0.77 8.41 10.04
CA VAL A 66 -0.25 7.39 10.39
C VAL A 66 -0.21 7.09 11.90
N VAL A 67 0.98 6.93 12.47
CA VAL A 67 1.12 6.59 13.89
C VAL A 67 0.67 7.76 14.77
N GLU A 68 1.05 9.00 14.43
CA GLU A 68 0.62 10.22 15.12
C GLU A 68 -0.91 10.36 15.07
N GLN A 69 -1.52 10.16 13.91
CA GLN A 69 -2.97 10.20 13.75
C GLN A 69 -3.68 9.12 14.59
N MET A 70 -3.14 7.90 14.62
CA MET A 70 -3.69 6.84 15.46
C MET A 70 -3.57 7.19 16.95
N HIS A 71 -2.43 7.74 17.37
CA HIS A 71 -2.21 8.16 18.76
C HIS A 71 -3.23 9.22 19.18
N GLN A 72 -3.39 10.27 18.38
CA GLN A 72 -4.36 11.34 18.62
C GLN A 72 -5.79 10.80 18.75
N LEU A 73 -6.21 9.92 17.84
CA LEU A 73 -7.57 9.33 17.90
C LEU A 73 -7.80 8.50 19.17
N ILE A 74 -6.77 7.83 19.69
CA ILE A 74 -6.86 7.09 20.95
C ILE A 74 -6.97 8.06 22.13
N GLU A 75 -6.21 9.15 22.14
CA GLU A 75 -6.32 10.20 23.16
C GLU A 75 -7.70 10.87 23.16
N GLU A 76 -8.33 11.01 21.99
CA GLU A 76 -9.70 11.48 21.81
C GLU A 76 -10.77 10.45 22.22
N GLY A 77 -10.36 9.24 22.65
CA GLY A 77 -11.23 8.21 23.20
C GLY A 77 -11.68 7.13 22.21
N ALA A 78 -11.16 7.12 20.97
CA ALA A 78 -11.44 6.03 20.04
C ALA A 78 -10.80 4.71 20.50
N SER A 79 -11.44 3.58 20.17
CA SER A 79 -10.82 2.28 20.40
C SER A 79 -9.56 2.11 19.53
N PRO A 80 -8.52 1.37 19.96
CA PRO A 80 -7.32 1.18 19.16
C PRO A 80 -7.58 0.62 17.76
N ARG A 81 -8.60 -0.24 17.60
CA ARG A 81 -8.95 -0.83 16.29
C ARG A 81 -9.59 0.20 15.35
N SER A 82 -10.50 1.03 15.86
CA SER A 82 -11.14 2.08 15.05
C SER A 82 -10.16 3.21 14.72
N ALA A 83 -9.32 3.60 15.69
CA ALA A 83 -8.26 4.58 15.50
C ALA A 83 -7.25 4.14 14.44
N ALA A 84 -6.78 2.90 14.50
CA ALA A 84 -5.87 2.35 13.50
C ALA A 84 -6.48 2.39 12.09
N ARG A 85 -7.75 2.00 11.95
CA ARG A 85 -8.45 2.04 10.66
C ARG A 85 -8.56 3.47 10.13
N ALA A 86 -9.04 4.40 10.93
CA ALA A 86 -9.20 5.80 10.52
C ALA A 86 -7.85 6.47 10.20
N ALA A 87 -6.79 6.16 10.95
CA ALA A 87 -5.46 6.67 10.68
C ALA A 87 -4.89 6.13 9.34
N LEU A 88 -5.06 4.84 9.06
CA LEU A 88 -4.68 4.27 7.76
C LEU A 88 -5.47 4.89 6.60
N ASP A 89 -6.73 5.24 6.83
CA ASP A 89 -7.58 5.87 5.81
C ASP A 89 -7.24 7.37 5.59
N SER A 90 -6.58 8.01 6.55
CA SER A 90 -6.21 9.44 6.47
C SER A 90 -5.03 9.73 5.54
N VAL A 91 -4.13 8.75 5.35
CA VAL A 91 -2.99 8.89 4.44
C VAL A 91 -3.41 8.53 3.04
N VAL A 92 -3.43 9.53 2.18
CA VAL A 92 -3.71 9.37 0.75
C VAL A 92 -2.52 8.65 0.11
N PRO A 93 -2.69 7.40 -0.39
CA PRO A 93 -1.61 6.73 -1.10
C PRO A 93 -1.29 7.51 -2.39
N PRO A 94 -0.06 7.46 -2.91
CA PRO A 94 0.25 8.06 -4.20
C PRO A 94 -0.66 7.48 -5.28
N GLN A 95 -1.14 8.33 -6.19
CA GLN A 95 -2.02 7.91 -7.31
C GLN A 95 -1.39 6.86 -8.25
N ALA A 96 -0.07 6.71 -8.23
CA ALA A 96 0.66 5.76 -9.06
C ALA A 96 2.06 5.51 -8.47
N ASP A 97 2.15 4.64 -7.46
CA ASP A 97 3.42 4.14 -6.93
C ASP A 97 3.69 2.70 -7.41
N THR A 98 3.86 2.57 -8.73
CA THR A 98 4.16 1.28 -9.36
C THR A 98 5.51 0.74 -8.91
N GLY A 99 6.48 1.61 -8.65
CA GLY A 99 7.82 1.23 -8.21
C GLY A 99 7.81 0.51 -6.87
N SER A 100 7.07 1.02 -5.87
CA SER A 100 7.00 0.35 -4.58
C SER A 100 6.21 -0.95 -4.64
N LEU A 101 5.12 -1.03 -5.41
CA LEU A 101 4.38 -2.29 -5.57
C LEU A 101 5.20 -3.34 -6.32
N LEU A 102 5.94 -2.93 -7.36
CA LEU A 102 6.85 -3.80 -8.09
C LEU A 102 7.95 -4.33 -7.16
N ALA A 103 8.57 -3.48 -6.34
CA ALA A 103 9.55 -3.91 -5.35
C ALA A 103 8.95 -4.94 -4.37
N ALA A 104 7.76 -4.69 -3.83
CA ALA A 104 7.07 -5.61 -2.94
C ALA A 104 6.79 -6.98 -3.60
N ALA A 105 6.43 -6.98 -4.90
CA ALA A 105 6.21 -8.21 -5.65
C ALA A 105 7.51 -9.00 -5.86
N PHE A 106 8.60 -8.34 -6.23
CA PHE A 106 9.91 -8.98 -6.41
C PHE A 106 10.51 -9.50 -5.09
N ASP A 107 10.21 -8.84 -3.97
CA ASP A 107 10.58 -9.30 -2.63
C ASP A 107 9.64 -10.41 -2.10
N LEU A 108 8.61 -10.79 -2.87
CA LEU A 108 7.53 -11.71 -2.48
C LEU A 108 6.84 -11.33 -1.15
N ASP A 109 6.82 -10.04 -0.83
CA ASP A 109 6.14 -9.50 0.35
C ASP A 109 4.64 -9.28 0.05
N LEU A 110 3.89 -10.38 0.06
CA LEU A 110 2.44 -10.38 -0.19
C LEU A 110 1.66 -9.54 0.83
N VAL A 111 2.21 -9.33 2.03
CA VAL A 111 1.57 -8.52 3.07
C VAL A 111 1.71 -7.03 2.73
N ARG A 112 2.88 -6.60 2.29
CA ARG A 112 3.11 -5.24 1.80
C ARG A 112 2.31 -4.96 0.53
N ALA A 113 2.39 -5.85 -0.46
CA ALA A 113 1.65 -5.70 -1.71
C ALA A 113 0.13 -5.60 -1.45
N GLY A 114 -0.41 -6.49 -0.60
CA GLY A 114 -1.81 -6.45 -0.20
C GLY A 114 -2.20 -5.14 0.50
N ARG A 115 -1.36 -4.59 1.39
CA ARG A 115 -1.63 -3.30 2.05
C ARG A 115 -1.67 -2.13 1.05
N GLN A 116 -0.76 -2.10 0.08
CA GLN A 116 -0.71 -1.06 -0.95
C GLN A 116 -1.94 -1.12 -1.86
N LEU A 117 -2.29 -2.33 -2.33
CA LEU A 117 -3.49 -2.55 -3.14
C LEU A 117 -4.75 -2.17 -2.37
N ASP A 118 -4.90 -2.64 -1.14
CA ASP A 118 -6.03 -2.33 -0.28
C ASP A 118 -6.18 -0.82 -0.02
N ALA A 119 -5.08 -0.10 0.21
CA ALA A 119 -5.11 1.35 0.39
C ALA A 119 -5.49 2.09 -0.89
N HIS A 120 -4.90 1.71 -2.03
CA HIS A 120 -5.20 2.34 -3.31
C HIS A 120 -6.64 2.08 -3.75
N LEU A 121 -7.16 0.84 -3.57
CA LEU A 121 -8.55 0.50 -3.83
C LEU A 121 -9.52 1.29 -2.96
N ARG A 122 -9.21 1.48 -1.68
CA ARG A 122 -10.05 2.28 -0.76
C ARG A 122 -10.12 3.75 -1.18
N HIS A 123 -9.02 4.33 -1.66
CA HIS A 123 -8.96 5.76 -1.95
C HIS A 123 -9.38 6.11 -3.38
N TYR A 124 -8.98 5.29 -4.36
CA TYR A 124 -9.18 5.57 -5.80
C TYR A 124 -10.19 4.64 -6.47
N GLY A 125 -10.62 3.57 -5.80
CA GLY A 125 -11.57 2.61 -6.36
C GLY A 125 -10.92 1.64 -7.37
N VAL A 126 -11.74 0.71 -7.88
CA VAL A 126 -11.26 -0.43 -8.68
C VAL A 126 -10.65 0.02 -10.01
N VAL A 127 -11.34 0.88 -10.76
CA VAL A 127 -10.94 1.26 -12.13
C VAL A 127 -9.61 2.00 -12.12
N ASP A 128 -9.47 3.06 -11.32
CA ASP A 128 -8.22 3.81 -11.23
C ASP A 128 -7.08 2.95 -10.68
N THR A 129 -7.34 2.04 -9.72
CA THR A 129 -6.31 1.12 -9.22
C THR A 129 -5.85 0.16 -10.30
N TRP A 130 -6.78 -0.37 -11.10
CA TRP A 130 -6.44 -1.26 -12.21
C TRP A 130 -5.57 -0.56 -13.24
N ASP A 131 -6.02 0.61 -13.73
CA ASP A 131 -5.38 1.30 -14.83
C ASP A 131 -4.05 1.97 -14.48
N ARG A 132 -3.93 2.50 -13.26
CA ARG A 132 -2.79 3.32 -12.84
C ARG A 132 -1.74 2.56 -12.02
N LEU A 133 -2.13 1.44 -11.42
CA LEU A 133 -1.25 0.69 -10.52
C LEU A 133 -1.06 -0.77 -10.95
N ILE A 134 -2.14 -1.56 -11.03
CA ILE A 134 -2.05 -3.01 -11.24
C ILE A 134 -1.52 -3.33 -12.65
N ARG A 135 -2.19 -2.82 -13.70
CA ARG A 135 -1.83 -3.11 -15.09
C ARG A 135 -0.40 -2.64 -15.43
N PRO A 136 0.06 -1.44 -15.03
CA PRO A 136 1.46 -1.05 -15.25
C PRO A 136 2.49 -1.94 -14.55
N VAL A 137 2.18 -2.49 -13.37
CA VAL A 137 3.10 -3.39 -12.65
C VAL A 137 3.19 -4.75 -13.35
N PHE A 138 2.07 -5.33 -13.82
CA PHE A 138 2.10 -6.54 -14.66
C PHE A 138 2.91 -6.33 -15.93
N SER A 139 2.68 -5.21 -16.64
CA SER A 139 3.46 -4.88 -17.84
C SER A 139 4.96 -4.75 -17.55
N ALA A 140 5.35 -4.23 -16.39
CA ALA A 140 6.76 -4.17 -15.99
C ALA A 140 7.37 -5.56 -15.70
N ILE A 141 6.58 -6.49 -15.14
CA ILE A 141 6.99 -7.88 -14.90
C ILE A 141 7.17 -8.61 -16.23
N GLU A 142 6.20 -8.49 -17.15
CA GLU A 142 6.23 -9.09 -18.49
C GLU A 142 7.48 -8.63 -19.27
N VAL A 143 7.82 -7.34 -19.22
CA VAL A 143 9.03 -6.81 -19.87
C VAL A 143 10.30 -7.46 -19.34
N ARG A 144 10.41 -7.68 -18.02
CA ARG A 144 11.58 -8.35 -17.41
C ARG A 144 11.63 -9.83 -17.75
N GLN A 145 10.49 -10.50 -17.78
CA GLN A 145 10.39 -11.90 -18.20
C GLN A 145 10.84 -12.07 -19.65
N ALA A 146 10.42 -11.18 -20.55
CA ALA A 146 10.87 -11.17 -21.95
C ALA A 146 12.39 -10.94 -22.09
N GLN A 147 13.02 -10.30 -21.10
CA GLN A 147 14.48 -10.13 -21.02
C GLN A 147 15.20 -11.35 -20.42
N GLY A 148 14.48 -12.42 -20.08
CA GLY A 148 15.02 -13.66 -19.55
C GLY A 148 15.09 -13.73 -18.03
N GLU A 149 14.50 -12.78 -17.30
CA GLU A 149 14.36 -12.89 -15.85
C GLU A 149 13.27 -13.92 -15.49
N GLY A 150 13.55 -14.80 -14.53
CA GLY A 150 12.58 -15.77 -14.01
C GLY A 150 11.54 -15.07 -13.13
N CYS A 151 10.48 -14.52 -13.73
CA CYS A 151 9.47 -13.74 -13.01
C CYS A 151 8.15 -14.49 -12.73
N ILE A 152 8.06 -15.78 -13.05
CA ILE A 152 6.81 -16.55 -12.93
C ILE A 152 6.25 -16.51 -11.50
N ASP A 153 7.12 -16.71 -10.49
CA ASP A 153 6.70 -16.67 -9.08
C ASP A 153 6.22 -15.27 -8.66
N VAL A 154 6.85 -14.22 -9.20
CA VAL A 154 6.53 -12.81 -8.94
C VAL A 154 5.17 -12.45 -9.55
N GLU A 155 4.91 -12.91 -10.78
CA GLU A 155 3.64 -12.73 -11.47
C GLU A 155 2.50 -13.44 -10.72
N HIS A 156 2.68 -14.71 -10.35
CA HIS A 156 1.70 -15.45 -9.56
C HIS A 156 1.45 -14.82 -8.19
N ALA A 157 2.50 -14.36 -7.50
CA ALA A 157 2.40 -13.65 -6.23
C ALA A 157 1.55 -12.38 -6.36
N LEU A 158 1.78 -11.58 -7.41
CA LEU A 158 1.01 -10.37 -7.68
C LEU A 158 -0.45 -10.69 -8.03
N SER A 159 -0.70 -11.65 -8.93
CA SER A 159 -2.05 -12.11 -9.30
C SER A 159 -2.86 -12.57 -8.10
N TRP A 160 -2.22 -13.29 -7.17
CA TRP A 160 -2.86 -13.71 -5.92
C TRP A 160 -3.18 -12.52 -5.00
N ALA A 161 -2.24 -11.58 -4.82
CA ALA A 161 -2.45 -10.38 -4.02
C ALA A 161 -3.60 -9.52 -4.57
N VAL A 162 -3.62 -9.30 -5.90
CA VAL A 162 -4.69 -8.57 -6.59
C VAL A 162 -6.04 -9.25 -6.40
N SER A 163 -6.13 -10.55 -6.66
CA SER A 163 -7.37 -11.33 -6.50
C SER A 163 -7.90 -11.25 -5.07
N ARG A 164 -7.02 -11.42 -4.07
CA ARG A 164 -7.36 -11.32 -2.65
C ARG A 164 -7.90 -9.95 -2.27
N SER A 165 -7.27 -8.87 -2.75
CA SER A 165 -7.70 -7.50 -2.45
C SER A 165 -9.05 -7.17 -3.10
N LEU A 166 -9.27 -7.59 -4.36
CA LEU A 166 -10.54 -7.38 -5.06
C LEU A 166 -11.70 -8.18 -4.43
N GLN A 167 -11.46 -9.44 -4.04
CA GLN A 167 -12.47 -10.30 -3.39
C GLN A 167 -12.95 -9.77 -2.03
N ARG A 168 -12.22 -8.84 -1.40
CA ARG A 168 -12.62 -8.21 -0.14
C ARG A 168 -13.57 -7.03 -0.32
N LEU A 169 -13.74 -6.54 -1.56
CA LEU A 169 -14.61 -5.42 -1.82
C LEU A 169 -16.09 -5.87 -1.74
N PRO A 170 -16.96 -5.04 -1.15
CA PRO A 170 -18.38 -5.35 -1.10
C PRO A 170 -18.94 -5.37 -2.52
N ILE A 171 -19.59 -6.47 -2.88
CA ILE A 171 -20.34 -6.57 -4.13
C ILE A 171 -21.63 -5.77 -3.93
N SER A 172 -21.85 -4.73 -4.73
CA SER A 172 -23.12 -4.02 -4.73
C SER A 172 -24.24 -5.02 -5.02
N PRO A 173 -25.36 -5.00 -4.27
CA PRO A 173 -26.48 -5.87 -4.56
C PRO A 173 -26.92 -5.60 -6.00
N PRO A 174 -27.26 -6.65 -6.78
CA PRO A 174 -27.67 -6.46 -8.16
C PRO A 174 -28.87 -5.51 -8.18
N GLY A 175 -28.73 -4.38 -8.86
CA GLY A 175 -29.88 -3.56 -9.24
C GLY A 175 -30.77 -4.36 -10.20
N GLN A 176 -31.97 -3.85 -10.50
CA GLN A 176 -32.93 -4.46 -11.44
C GLN A 176 -32.44 -4.55 -12.91
N SER A 177 -31.12 -4.44 -13.15
CA SER A 177 -30.51 -4.52 -14.48
C SER A 177 -30.21 -5.97 -14.88
N ALA A 178 -30.21 -6.22 -16.18
CA ALA A 178 -29.96 -7.54 -16.76
C ALA A 178 -28.60 -8.12 -16.32
N SER A 179 -28.60 -9.42 -16.00
CA SER A 179 -27.37 -10.16 -15.68
C SER A 179 -26.38 -10.11 -16.86
N THR A 180 -25.13 -9.73 -16.59
CA THR A 180 -24.04 -9.71 -17.58
C THR A 180 -23.06 -10.83 -17.23
N ILE A 181 -22.72 -11.68 -18.21
CA ILE A 181 -21.70 -12.72 -18.07
C ILE A 181 -20.40 -12.20 -18.71
N LEU A 182 -19.31 -12.24 -17.94
CA LEU A 182 -17.96 -12.03 -18.43
C LEU A 182 -17.26 -13.39 -18.47
N ALA A 183 -16.63 -13.71 -19.60
CA ALA A 183 -15.85 -14.95 -19.78
C ALA A 183 -14.60 -14.63 -20.61
N CYS A 184 -13.50 -15.29 -20.28
CA CYS A 184 -12.29 -15.27 -21.12
C CYS A 184 -12.48 -16.23 -22.31
N THR A 185 -11.70 -16.03 -23.36
CA THR A 185 -11.68 -16.95 -24.51
C THR A 185 -10.83 -18.18 -24.20
N GLU A 186 -11.07 -19.29 -24.91
CA GLU A 186 -10.29 -20.52 -24.70
C GLU A 186 -8.81 -20.27 -25.01
N GLY A 187 -7.92 -20.55 -24.04
CA GLY A 187 -6.47 -20.41 -24.19
C GLY A 187 -5.84 -19.14 -23.59
N GLU A 188 -6.62 -18.23 -23.02
CA GLU A 188 -6.11 -17.13 -22.21
C GLU A 188 -5.88 -17.60 -20.76
N THR A 189 -4.62 -17.67 -20.31
CA THR A 189 -4.22 -17.93 -18.91
C THR A 189 -3.44 -16.76 -18.37
#